data_AF-A0A521EXJ1-F1
#
_entry.id   AF-A0A521EXJ1-F1
#
_cell.length_a   1.000
_cell.length_b   1.000
_cell.length_c   1.000
_cell.angle_alpha   90.00
_cell.angle_beta   90.00
_cell.angle_gamma   90.00
#
_symmetry.space_group_name_H-M   'P 1'
#
loop_
_entity.id
_entity.type
_entity.pdbx_description
1 polymer ?
#
loop_
_entity_poly.entity_id
_entity_poly.type
_entity_poly.pdbx_seq_one_letter_code
_entity_poly.pdbx_strand_id
1 'polypeptide(L)'
;MRRLKNKEEIKVKKEETSWTICEECQGRGKKSQRISKKVKLRYQLELEQFQNNGKEGKAPVPPKAHMKTCLNCDGSGLIHALNAPIADSEKYPHIAIIGGGIGGTALAVACLHRKIPFTLYERDNNFEARSQGYGLTLQQASKAMAGLGILKLKDGIVSSRHLVHTTEGKVIGEWGNRKWIQSDSKKSQKRSNIHIARQSLRLELLEQLGESDAIKWGYQLIDFKQKEENVELSFNVNGEIKKSTANIVVGADGIRSSVRKLLIGDEVAPLRYLDCLVILGICPLSALEGVESSLLDSATVFQTANGNERIYIMPYKSDSVMWQLSFPMPENEAKELSLKGVKALKEEAGRRTQWHDPIPQILKATEEIHISGYPVYDRELLHSELLKNGGNVTLIGDAAHPMSPFKGQGANQALLDALSLARGIAKGCKSLSHWKKAGLRESVLNEFEAEMLKRSAVKVKDSADAAQFLHSEIVLHEGDEPRGRCLNKKRS
;
A
#
# COMPACT_ATOMS: atom_id res chain seq x y z
N MET A 1 19.07 51.45 24.91
CA MET A 1 18.98 52.16 23.62
C MET A 1 20.00 51.59 22.66
N ARG A 2 19.62 51.49 21.37
CA ARG A 2 20.31 50.86 20.22
C ARG A 2 20.16 49.34 20.14
N ARG A 3 19.76 48.74 19.02
CA ARG A 3 19.01 49.18 17.83
C ARG A 3 18.68 47.85 17.11
N LEU A 4 17.40 47.58 16.93
CA LEU A 4 16.89 46.55 16.02
C LEU A 4 17.53 46.73 14.64
N LYS A 5 18.11 45.65 14.08
CA LYS A 5 18.35 45.54 12.64
C LYS A 5 17.50 44.39 12.11
N ASN A 6 16.76 44.75 11.07
CA ASN A 6 15.63 44.05 10.50
C ASN A 6 15.99 42.69 9.92
N LYS A 7 15.04 41.77 10.11
CA LYS A 7 14.74 40.63 9.25
C LYS A 7 14.47 41.14 7.82
N GLU A 8 15.26 40.67 6.87
CA GLU A 8 14.80 40.41 5.50
C GLU A 8 15.45 39.10 5.07
N GLU A 9 14.91 37.98 5.58
CA GLU A 9 15.09 36.70 4.91
C GLU A 9 14.36 36.78 3.58
N ILE A 10 15.13 36.81 2.50
CA ILE A 10 14.68 36.56 1.15
C ILE A 10 14.07 35.16 1.15
N LYS A 11 12.75 35.06 1.38
CA LYS A 11 11.97 33.88 1.02
C LYS A 11 12.03 33.76 -0.49
N VAL A 12 13.01 32.99 -0.98
CA VAL A 12 12.94 32.41 -2.32
C VAL A 12 11.65 31.58 -2.33
N LYS A 13 10.59 32.13 -2.94
CA LYS A 13 9.38 31.39 -3.25
C LYS A 13 9.82 30.18 -4.07
N LYS A 14 9.85 29.01 -3.45
CA LYS A 14 9.88 27.74 -4.17
C LYS A 14 8.69 27.82 -5.12
N GLU A 15 8.94 27.77 -6.43
CA GLU A 15 7.87 27.53 -7.40
C GLU A 15 7.29 26.15 -7.08
N GLU A 16 6.28 26.10 -6.21
CA GLU A 16 5.58 24.87 -5.86
C GLU A 16 4.76 24.48 -7.08
N THR A 17 5.40 23.76 -8.00
CA THR A 17 4.74 23.16 -9.14
C THR A 17 3.69 22.19 -8.62
N SER A 18 2.42 22.49 -8.86
CA SER A 18 1.32 21.60 -8.54
C SER A 18 1.09 20.60 -9.68
N TRP A 19 0.12 19.71 -9.51
CA TRP A 19 -0.26 18.71 -10.51
C TRP A 19 -1.71 18.86 -10.92
N THR A 20 -1.98 18.64 -12.20
CA THR A 20 -3.34 18.47 -12.72
C THR A 20 -3.39 17.26 -13.64
N ILE A 21 -4.60 16.82 -13.98
CA ILE A 21 -4.77 15.71 -14.92
C ILE A 21 -4.19 16.05 -16.29
N CYS A 22 -3.57 15.05 -16.91
CA CYS A 22 -3.21 15.10 -18.31
C CYS A 22 -4.49 14.99 -19.15
N GLU A 23 -4.90 16.08 -19.80
CA GLU A 23 -6.11 16.14 -20.63
C GLU A 23 -6.10 15.13 -21.78
N GLU A 24 -4.94 14.92 -22.40
CA GLU A 24 -4.76 13.95 -23.49
C GLU A 24 -5.25 12.54 -23.12
N CYS A 25 -4.96 12.08 -21.90
CA CYS A 25 -5.42 10.77 -21.42
C CYS A 25 -6.51 10.85 -20.36
N GLN A 26 -7.04 12.05 -20.12
CA GLN A 26 -8.09 12.32 -19.14
C GLN A 26 -7.73 11.76 -17.75
N GLY A 27 -6.49 11.98 -17.30
CA GLY A 27 -6.04 11.55 -15.97
C GLY A 27 -5.70 10.06 -15.80
N ARG A 28 -5.85 9.25 -16.86
CA ARG A 28 -5.71 7.77 -16.80
C ARG A 28 -4.28 7.27 -16.93
N GLY A 29 -3.39 8.08 -17.52
CA GLY A 29 -2.04 7.66 -17.91
C GLY A 29 -2.01 6.70 -19.11
N LYS A 30 -3.17 6.27 -19.62
CA LYS A 30 -3.26 5.36 -20.76
C LYS A 30 -4.35 5.82 -21.73
N LYS A 31 -4.11 5.61 -23.02
CA LYS A 31 -5.05 5.87 -24.10
C LYS A 31 -5.51 4.54 -24.71
N SER A 32 -6.81 4.45 -24.99
CA SER A 32 -7.39 3.32 -25.70
C SER A 32 -6.99 3.37 -27.16
N GLN A 33 -6.38 2.29 -27.68
CA GLN A 33 -6.15 2.14 -29.10
C GLN A 33 -7.44 1.70 -29.80
N ARG A 34 -7.64 2.16 -31.03
CA ARG A 34 -8.77 1.73 -31.84
C ARG A 34 -8.67 0.22 -32.07
N ILE A 35 -9.72 -0.53 -31.73
CA ILE A 35 -9.81 -1.96 -32.07
C ILE A 35 -9.80 -2.07 -33.59
N SER A 36 -8.94 -2.93 -34.12
CA SER A 36 -8.81 -3.10 -35.58
C SER A 36 -10.13 -3.56 -36.19
N LYS A 37 -10.41 -3.12 -37.43
CA LYS A 37 -11.63 -3.53 -38.16
C LYS A 37 -11.76 -5.06 -38.24
N LYS A 38 -10.64 -5.76 -38.44
CA LYS A 38 -10.58 -7.23 -38.50
C LYS A 38 -11.05 -7.89 -37.20
N VAL A 39 -10.62 -7.38 -36.04
CA VAL A 39 -11.03 -7.92 -34.73
C VAL A 39 -12.51 -7.65 -34.46
N LYS A 40 -13.02 -6.47 -34.84
CA LYS A 40 -14.45 -6.18 -34.73
C LYS A 40 -15.30 -7.09 -35.61
N LEU A 41 -14.91 -7.27 -36.86
CA LEU A 41 -15.63 -8.11 -37.82
C LEU A 41 -15.65 -9.58 -37.37
N ARG A 42 -14.52 -10.08 -36.85
CA ARG A 42 -14.45 -11.43 -36.28
C ARG A 42 -15.43 -11.62 -35.12
N TYR A 43 -15.47 -10.67 -34.18
CA TYR A 43 -16.41 -10.72 -33.07
C TYR A 43 -17.88 -10.68 -33.54
N GLN A 44 -18.20 -9.87 -34.56
CA GLN A 44 -19.55 -9.81 -35.13
C GLN A 44 -19.97 -11.17 -35.73
N LEU A 45 -19.09 -11.81 -36.50
CA LEU A 45 -19.35 -13.13 -37.07
C LEU A 45 -19.53 -14.20 -35.99
N GLU A 46 -18.67 -14.20 -34.96
CA GLU A 46 -18.79 -15.11 -33.82
C GLU A 46 -20.12 -14.88 -33.07
N LEU A 47 -20.54 -13.63 -32.90
CA LEU A 47 -21.79 -13.26 -32.23
C LEU A 47 -23.02 -13.67 -33.03
N GLU A 48 -23.02 -13.46 -34.34
CA GLU A 48 -24.09 -13.94 -35.23
C GLU A 48 -24.20 -15.47 -35.21
N GLN A 49 -23.07 -16.18 -35.27
CA GLN A 49 -23.07 -17.65 -35.16
C GLN A 49 -23.64 -18.12 -33.81
N PHE A 50 -23.26 -17.47 -32.71
CA PHE A 50 -23.80 -17.78 -31.39
C PHE A 50 -25.31 -17.53 -31.31
N GLN A 51 -25.80 -16.45 -31.91
CA GLN A 51 -27.25 -16.16 -31.97
C GLN A 51 -28.01 -17.16 -32.84
N ASN A 52 -27.45 -17.50 -34.01
CA ASN A 52 -28.07 -18.43 -34.96
C ASN A 52 -28.10 -19.87 -34.45
N ASN A 53 -27.14 -20.28 -33.62
CA ASN A 53 -27.12 -21.59 -32.96
C ASN A 53 -27.93 -21.61 -31.64
N GLY A 54 -28.94 -20.76 -31.48
CA GLY A 54 -29.81 -20.77 -30.30
C GLY A 54 -29.12 -20.39 -28.98
N LYS A 55 -27.97 -19.69 -29.04
CA LYS A 55 -27.13 -19.35 -27.87
C LYS A 55 -26.54 -20.56 -27.15
N GLU A 56 -26.39 -21.69 -27.84
CA GLU A 56 -25.66 -22.83 -27.31
C GLU A 56 -24.14 -22.57 -27.28
N GLY A 57 -23.49 -23.00 -26.19
CA GLY A 57 -22.06 -22.85 -25.99
C GLY A 57 -21.64 -21.53 -25.33
N LYS A 58 -20.37 -21.17 -25.48
CA LYS A 58 -19.78 -20.01 -24.79
C LYS A 58 -20.02 -18.73 -25.59
N ALA A 59 -20.68 -17.75 -24.99
CA ALA A 59 -20.92 -16.45 -25.60
C ALA A 59 -19.58 -15.78 -26.04
N PRO A 60 -19.50 -15.28 -27.28
CA PRO A 60 -18.34 -14.52 -27.77
C PRO A 60 -18.08 -13.30 -26.89
N VAL A 61 -16.82 -13.05 -26.59
CA VAL A 61 -16.43 -11.95 -25.70
C VAL A 61 -16.16 -10.70 -26.52
N PRO A 62 -16.79 -9.55 -26.21
CA PRO A 62 -16.50 -8.29 -26.89
C PRO A 62 -15.01 -7.95 -26.86
N PRO A 63 -14.39 -7.61 -28.00
CA PRO A 63 -12.97 -7.30 -28.03
C PRO A 63 -12.69 -6.05 -27.21
N LYS A 64 -11.70 -6.12 -26.32
CA LYS A 64 -11.26 -4.99 -25.51
C LYS A 64 -10.14 -4.25 -26.24
N ALA A 65 -10.25 -2.93 -26.27
CA ALA A 65 -9.21 -2.07 -26.83
C ALA A 65 -7.89 -2.22 -26.05
N HIS A 66 -6.78 -2.28 -26.77
CA HIS A 66 -5.46 -2.29 -26.14
C HIS A 66 -5.16 -0.90 -25.56
N MET A 67 -4.63 -0.84 -24.35
CA MET A 67 -4.33 0.41 -23.66
C MET A 67 -2.84 0.74 -23.79
N LYS A 68 -2.49 1.81 -24.50
CA LYS A 68 -1.10 2.29 -24.63
C LYS A 68 -0.81 3.36 -23.58
N THR A 69 0.40 3.37 -23.04
CA THR A 69 0.90 4.45 -22.17
C THR A 69 0.75 5.80 -22.88
N CYS A 70 0.23 6.80 -22.18
CA CYS A 70 0.14 8.16 -22.70
C CYS A 70 1.54 8.79 -22.73
N LEU A 71 1.98 9.20 -23.91
CA LEU A 71 3.31 9.80 -24.10
C LEU A 71 3.42 11.20 -23.46
N ASN A 72 2.33 11.96 -23.39
CA ASN A 72 2.33 13.33 -22.86
C ASN A 72 2.59 13.40 -21.35
N CYS A 73 2.32 12.32 -20.62
CA CYS A 73 2.51 12.26 -19.17
C CYS A 73 3.31 11.05 -18.73
N ASP A 74 3.95 10.37 -19.69
CA ASP A 74 4.69 9.11 -19.50
C ASP A 74 3.97 8.08 -18.60
N GLY A 75 2.65 8.00 -18.74
CA GLY A 75 1.84 7.05 -17.97
C GLY A 75 1.40 7.48 -16.57
N SER A 76 1.84 8.62 -16.05
CA SER A 76 1.40 9.14 -14.74
C SER A 76 -0.10 9.49 -14.76
N GLY A 77 -0.57 10.03 -15.88
CA GLY A 77 -1.87 10.67 -15.98
C GLY A 77 -1.90 12.09 -15.44
N LEU A 78 -0.76 12.66 -15.04
CA LEU A 78 -0.63 14.00 -14.50
C LEU A 78 0.35 14.84 -15.32
N ILE A 79 0.18 16.15 -15.29
CA ILE A 79 1.10 17.16 -15.83
C ILE A 79 1.27 18.27 -14.80
N HIS A 80 2.38 19.01 -14.89
CA HIS A 80 2.61 20.15 -14.01
C HIS A 80 1.58 21.26 -14.25
N ALA A 81 1.16 21.89 -13.17
CA ALA A 81 0.27 23.05 -13.14
C ALA A 81 0.89 24.17 -12.30
N LEU A 82 0.63 25.41 -12.71
CA LEU A 82 1.09 26.59 -11.97
C LEU A 82 0.39 26.76 -10.62
N ASN A 83 -0.87 26.33 -10.53
CA ASN A 83 -1.70 26.46 -9.34
C ASN A 83 -2.30 25.12 -8.96
N ALA A 84 -2.59 24.95 -7.67
CA ALA A 84 -3.30 23.77 -7.18
C ALA A 84 -4.70 23.66 -7.82
N PRO A 85 -5.11 22.46 -8.25
CA PRO A 85 -6.45 22.23 -8.77
C PRO A 85 -7.51 22.48 -7.69
N ILE A 86 -8.50 23.31 -8.02
CA ILE A 86 -9.66 23.57 -7.17
C ILE A 86 -10.68 22.43 -7.36
N ALA A 87 -11.26 21.95 -6.26
CA ALA A 87 -12.28 20.91 -6.30
C ALA A 87 -13.53 21.34 -7.08
N ASP A 88 -14.10 20.43 -7.85
CA ASP A 88 -15.27 20.62 -8.70
C ASP A 88 -16.47 19.87 -8.08
N SER A 89 -17.09 20.51 -7.09
CA SER A 89 -18.25 19.98 -6.35
C SER A 89 -19.53 19.90 -7.18
N GLU A 90 -19.60 20.62 -8.30
CA GLU A 90 -20.71 20.56 -9.25
C GLU A 90 -20.62 19.32 -10.14
N LYS A 91 -19.43 18.74 -10.30
CA LYS A 91 -19.20 17.59 -11.17
C LYS A 91 -19.06 16.29 -10.39
N TYR A 92 -18.27 16.31 -9.33
CA TYR A 92 -17.83 15.10 -8.64
C TYR A 92 -18.47 14.94 -7.25
N PRO A 93 -18.69 13.69 -6.81
CA PRO A 93 -19.18 13.42 -5.46
C PRO A 93 -18.14 13.83 -4.40
N HIS A 94 -18.60 14.34 -3.26
CA HIS A 94 -17.78 14.54 -2.06
C HIS A 94 -17.44 13.21 -1.40
N ILE A 95 -16.15 12.99 -1.12
CA ILE A 95 -15.64 11.75 -0.52
C ILE A 95 -15.22 12.00 0.93
N ALA A 96 -15.81 11.26 1.88
CA ALA A 96 -15.26 11.11 3.21
C ALA A 96 -14.28 9.93 3.23
N ILE A 97 -12.99 10.23 3.42
CA ILE A 97 -11.93 9.24 3.52
C ILE A 97 -11.66 8.99 5.01
N ILE A 98 -11.85 7.77 5.47
CA ILE A 98 -11.73 7.40 6.89
C ILE A 98 -10.40 6.70 7.11
N GLY A 99 -9.46 7.34 7.78
CA GLY A 99 -8.11 6.85 8.06
C GLY A 99 -7.04 7.57 7.25
N GLY A 100 -6.13 8.26 7.93
CA GLY A 100 -5.01 9.01 7.37
C GLY A 100 -3.72 8.21 7.24
N GLY A 101 -3.81 6.89 7.03
CA GLY A 101 -2.67 6.05 6.68
C GLY A 101 -2.26 6.20 5.20
N ILE A 102 -1.30 5.37 4.74
CA ILE A 102 -0.79 5.42 3.35
C ILE A 102 -1.92 5.40 2.31
N GLY A 103 -2.89 4.49 2.45
CA GLY A 103 -4.01 4.37 1.51
C GLY A 103 -4.91 5.60 1.48
N GLY A 104 -5.31 6.11 2.64
CA GLY A 104 -6.21 7.26 2.73
C GLY A 104 -5.55 8.57 2.29
N THR A 105 -4.31 8.82 2.71
CA THR A 105 -3.56 9.99 2.22
C THR A 105 -3.30 9.90 0.72
N ALA A 106 -2.98 8.73 0.18
CA ALA A 106 -2.82 8.56 -1.26
C ALA A 106 -4.13 8.80 -2.03
N LEU A 107 -5.28 8.41 -1.47
CA LEU A 107 -6.58 8.71 -2.07
C LEU A 107 -6.86 10.21 -2.07
N ALA A 108 -6.60 10.90 -0.94
CA ALA A 108 -6.71 12.34 -0.85
C ALA A 108 -5.87 13.06 -1.93
N VAL A 109 -4.60 12.66 -2.09
CA VAL A 109 -3.71 13.20 -3.15
C VAL A 109 -4.24 12.90 -4.54
N ALA A 110 -4.72 11.67 -4.77
CA ALA A 110 -5.29 11.29 -6.06
C ALA A 110 -6.56 12.09 -6.39
N CYS A 111 -7.37 12.44 -5.38
CA CYS A 111 -8.56 13.28 -5.50
C CYS A 111 -8.21 14.74 -5.77
N LEU A 112 -7.24 15.31 -5.03
CA LEU A 112 -6.73 16.66 -5.22
C LEU A 112 -6.36 16.88 -6.69
N HIS A 113 -5.44 16.06 -7.23
CA HIS A 113 -4.95 16.17 -8.60
C HIS A 113 -6.04 16.02 -9.68
N ARG A 114 -7.22 15.51 -9.30
CA ARG A 114 -8.38 15.25 -10.17
C ARG A 114 -9.56 16.19 -9.91
N LYS A 115 -9.40 17.20 -9.05
CA LYS A 115 -10.47 18.13 -8.65
C LYS A 115 -11.65 17.44 -7.96
N ILE A 116 -11.46 16.26 -7.38
CA ILE A 116 -12.53 15.53 -6.69
C ILE A 116 -12.61 16.08 -5.26
N PRO A 117 -13.77 16.58 -4.79
CA PRO A 117 -13.92 17.08 -3.43
C PRO A 117 -13.81 15.94 -2.41
N PHE A 118 -13.04 16.16 -1.35
CA PHE A 118 -12.85 15.18 -0.29
C PHE A 118 -12.63 15.82 1.08
N THR A 119 -12.84 15.03 2.12
CA THR A 119 -12.37 15.28 3.49
C THR A 119 -11.70 14.01 4.01
N LEU A 120 -10.47 14.12 4.52
CA LEU A 120 -9.70 13.05 5.14
C LEU A 120 -9.82 13.14 6.66
N TYR A 121 -10.41 12.13 7.27
CA TYR A 121 -10.55 12.03 8.73
C TYR A 121 -9.52 11.06 9.29
N GLU A 122 -8.77 11.51 10.31
CA GLU A 122 -7.79 10.68 11.03
C GLU A 122 -8.08 10.76 12.53
N ARG A 123 -8.08 9.61 13.20
CA ARG A 123 -8.34 9.50 14.64
C ARG A 123 -7.17 9.96 15.49
N ASP A 124 -5.95 9.83 14.97
CA ASP A 124 -4.75 10.34 15.65
C ASP A 124 -4.83 11.89 15.69
N ASN A 125 -4.27 12.50 16.73
CA ASN A 125 -4.38 13.96 16.94
C ASN A 125 -3.47 14.79 16.02
N ASN A 126 -2.41 14.17 15.48
CA ASN A 126 -1.47 14.80 14.55
C ASN A 126 -0.61 13.70 13.87
N PHE A 127 0.27 14.13 12.97
CA PHE A 127 1.16 13.23 12.23
C PHE A 127 2.12 12.42 13.12
N GLU A 128 2.64 13.01 14.20
CA GLU A 128 3.65 12.46 15.10
C GLU A 128 3.06 11.60 16.25
N ALA A 129 1.73 11.52 16.36
CA ALA A 129 1.05 10.83 17.45
C ALA A 129 1.43 9.34 17.60
N ARG A 130 2.01 8.72 16.56
CA ARG A 130 2.58 7.37 16.61
C ARG A 130 3.95 7.36 15.94
N SER A 131 4.93 6.76 16.61
CA SER A 131 6.18 6.31 15.97
C SER A 131 5.88 5.12 15.05
N GLN A 132 5.42 5.37 13.82
CA GLN A 132 5.14 4.30 12.85
C GLN A 132 6.45 3.81 12.20
N GLY A 133 7.34 3.28 13.06
CA GLY A 133 8.74 2.93 12.78
C GLY A 133 8.93 1.57 12.13
N TYR A 134 8.37 1.36 10.94
CA TYR A 134 8.78 0.23 10.09
C TYR A 134 8.91 0.64 8.62
N GLY A 135 9.78 -0.07 7.91
CA GLY A 135 10.08 0.17 6.51
C GLY A 135 9.11 -0.56 5.58
N LEU A 136 8.89 0.04 4.41
CA LEU A 136 8.08 -0.49 3.32
C LEU A 136 8.98 -0.86 2.15
N THR A 137 8.60 -1.89 1.40
CA THR A 137 9.22 -2.20 0.12
C THR A 137 8.25 -1.88 -1.01
N LEU A 138 8.52 -0.84 -1.80
CA LEU A 138 7.73 -0.45 -2.95
C LEU A 138 8.23 -1.17 -4.20
N GLN A 139 7.33 -1.90 -4.88
CA GLN A 139 7.65 -2.71 -6.07
C GLN A 139 6.88 -2.19 -7.28
N GLN A 140 5.58 -2.44 -7.32
CA GLN A 140 4.68 -2.01 -8.41
C GLN A 140 4.19 -0.58 -8.20
N ALA A 141 4.11 -0.16 -6.94
CA ALA A 141 3.60 1.15 -6.56
C ALA A 141 4.52 2.29 -6.97
N SER A 142 5.80 2.05 -7.30
CA SER A 142 6.70 3.05 -7.89
C SER A 142 6.09 3.74 -9.12
N LYS A 143 5.33 3.01 -9.95
CA LYS A 143 4.57 3.59 -11.07
C LYS A 143 3.29 4.29 -10.65
N ALA A 144 2.67 3.83 -9.57
CA ALA A 144 1.49 4.48 -9.00
C ALA A 144 1.86 5.84 -8.37
N MET A 145 3.04 5.96 -7.75
CA MET A 145 3.57 7.20 -7.17
C MET A 145 3.61 8.34 -8.19
N ALA A 146 4.03 8.07 -9.43
CA ALA A 146 4.00 9.08 -10.48
C ALA A 146 2.56 9.60 -10.74
N GLY A 147 1.56 8.72 -10.65
CA GLY A 147 0.14 9.10 -10.74
C GLY A 147 -0.42 9.83 -9.50
N LEU A 148 0.40 9.99 -8.47
CA LEU A 148 0.18 10.77 -7.26
C LEU A 148 1.06 12.04 -7.22
N GLY A 149 1.82 12.33 -8.27
CA GLY A 149 2.69 13.51 -8.35
C GLY A 149 4.07 13.32 -7.70
N ILE A 150 4.42 12.10 -7.30
CA ILE A 150 5.71 11.78 -6.66
C ILE A 150 6.56 11.00 -7.65
N LEU A 151 7.51 11.69 -8.29
CA LEU A 151 8.39 11.10 -9.31
C LEU A 151 9.63 10.45 -8.70
N LYS A 152 10.09 10.95 -7.55
CA LYS A 152 11.24 10.43 -6.81
C LYS A 152 10.95 10.52 -5.32
N LEU A 153 11.27 9.46 -4.59
CA LEU A 153 11.21 9.40 -3.14
C LEU A 153 12.53 9.95 -2.59
N LYS A 154 12.46 10.94 -1.69
CA LYS A 154 13.65 11.62 -1.12
C LYS A 154 14.49 10.63 -0.31
N ASP A 155 13.81 9.85 0.54
CA ASP A 155 14.43 8.87 1.46
C ASP A 155 14.40 7.43 0.91
N GLY A 156 14.10 7.25 -0.39
CA GLY A 156 13.96 5.94 -1.00
C GLY A 156 15.33 5.29 -1.31
N ILE A 157 15.54 4.07 -0.82
CA ILE A 157 16.78 3.30 -1.03
C ILE A 157 16.52 2.13 -1.96
N VAL A 158 17.31 2.02 -3.02
CA VAL A 158 17.21 0.91 -3.96
C VAL A 158 18.08 -0.25 -3.50
N SER A 159 17.48 -1.41 -3.22
CA SER A 159 18.27 -2.61 -2.98
C SER A 159 18.82 -3.19 -4.27
N SER A 160 20.04 -3.72 -4.17
CA SER A 160 20.79 -4.23 -5.34
C SER A 160 21.30 -5.66 -5.16
N ARG A 161 21.25 -6.20 -3.94
CA ARG A 161 21.66 -7.55 -3.58
C ARG A 161 20.69 -8.11 -2.53
N HIS A 162 20.32 -9.38 -2.70
CA HIS A 162 19.44 -10.10 -1.79
C HIS A 162 20.07 -11.46 -1.47
N LEU A 163 20.20 -11.77 -0.19
CA LEU A 163 20.85 -12.99 0.30
C LEU A 163 19.92 -13.80 1.22
N VAL A 164 20.12 -15.11 1.22
CA VAL A 164 19.49 -16.04 2.17
C VAL A 164 20.57 -16.89 2.79
N HIS A 165 20.61 -16.93 4.13
CA HIS A 165 21.59 -17.70 4.89
C HIS A 165 20.94 -18.79 5.75
N THR A 166 21.72 -19.82 6.07
CA THR A 166 21.49 -20.66 7.26
C THR A 166 21.94 -19.91 8.52
N THR A 167 21.66 -20.47 9.70
CA THR A 167 22.03 -19.90 11.00
C THR A 167 23.53 -19.73 11.19
N GLU A 168 24.35 -20.54 10.52
CA GLU A 168 25.82 -20.49 10.52
C GLU A 168 26.39 -19.51 9.48
N GLY A 169 25.53 -18.86 8.67
CA GLY A 169 25.94 -17.87 7.67
C GLY A 169 26.23 -18.47 6.29
N LYS A 170 25.97 -19.76 6.05
CA LYS A 170 26.10 -20.35 4.72
C LYS A 170 25.05 -19.72 3.79
N VAL A 171 25.51 -19.12 2.68
CA VAL A 171 24.62 -18.59 1.64
C VAL A 171 23.95 -19.75 0.91
N ILE A 172 22.62 -19.79 0.96
CA ILE A 172 21.76 -20.78 0.28
C ILE A 172 20.90 -20.15 -0.82
N GLY A 173 21.10 -18.86 -1.11
CA GLY A 173 20.45 -18.20 -2.24
C GLY A 173 20.89 -16.75 -2.37
N GLU A 174 21.10 -16.31 -3.61
CA GLU A 174 21.51 -14.95 -3.90
C GLU A 174 20.91 -14.45 -5.23
N TRP A 175 20.29 -13.27 -5.20
CA TRP A 175 19.82 -12.59 -6.41
C TRP A 175 19.94 -11.07 -6.29
N GLY A 176 19.72 -10.36 -7.40
CA GLY A 176 19.82 -8.89 -7.47
C GLY A 176 20.78 -8.43 -8.55
N ASN A 177 20.78 -7.14 -8.82
CA ASN A 177 21.47 -6.56 -9.99
C ASN A 177 22.99 -6.72 -9.91
N ARG A 178 23.58 -6.75 -8.70
CA ARG A 178 25.03 -6.94 -8.55
C ARG A 178 25.53 -8.32 -9.00
N LYS A 179 24.67 -9.34 -9.02
CA LYS A 179 25.03 -10.68 -9.51
C LYS A 179 25.19 -10.74 -11.04
N TRP A 180 24.53 -9.84 -11.77
CA TRP A 180 24.44 -9.86 -13.24
C TRP A 180 25.44 -8.94 -13.93
N ILE A 181 26.32 -8.26 -13.17
CA ILE A 181 27.36 -7.37 -13.73
C ILE A 181 28.48 -8.16 -14.45
N GLN A 182 28.60 -9.47 -14.25
CA GLN A 182 29.50 -10.32 -15.06
C GLN A 182 28.93 -10.73 -16.43
N SER A 183 27.71 -10.30 -16.81
CA SER A 183 27.16 -10.54 -18.15
C SER A 183 26.83 -9.22 -18.83
N ASP A 184 27.52 -8.93 -19.94
CA ASP A 184 27.46 -7.72 -20.78
C ASP A 184 26.11 -7.49 -21.50
N SER A 185 24.99 -7.62 -20.79
CA SER A 185 23.68 -7.26 -21.34
C SER A 185 23.04 -6.15 -20.49
N LYS A 186 23.25 -4.90 -20.91
CA LYS A 186 22.44 -3.74 -20.51
C LYS A 186 21.00 -3.92 -21.01
N LYS A 187 20.24 -4.84 -20.43
CA LYS A 187 18.77 -4.77 -20.46
C LYS A 187 18.38 -3.81 -19.35
N SER A 188 17.80 -2.66 -19.71
CA SER A 188 17.19 -1.75 -18.73
C SER A 188 16.15 -2.54 -17.92
N GLN A 189 16.45 -2.83 -16.66
CA GLN A 189 15.59 -3.65 -15.83
C GLN A 189 14.40 -2.80 -15.37
N LYS A 190 13.20 -3.19 -15.79
CA LYS A 190 11.95 -2.43 -15.63
C LYS A 190 11.41 -2.35 -14.18
N ARG A 191 12.07 -2.94 -13.17
CA ARG A 191 11.56 -3.07 -11.80
C ARG A 191 12.70 -3.08 -10.77
N SER A 192 12.75 -2.07 -9.91
CA SER A 192 13.59 -2.00 -8.71
C SER A 192 12.73 -2.01 -7.45
N ASN A 193 13.24 -2.61 -6.37
CA ASN A 193 12.63 -2.52 -5.05
C ASN A 193 13.15 -1.25 -4.38
N ILE A 194 12.24 -0.39 -3.91
CA ILE A 194 12.59 0.80 -3.14
C ILE A 194 12.18 0.57 -1.69
N HIS A 195 13.13 0.66 -0.78
CA HIS A 195 12.92 0.63 0.67
C HIS A 195 12.75 2.05 1.17
N ILE A 196 11.72 2.30 1.97
CA ILE A 196 11.46 3.61 2.55
C ILE A 196 10.76 3.46 3.90
N ALA A 197 11.09 4.32 4.86
CA ALA A 197 10.33 4.44 6.09
C ALA A 197 8.84 4.74 5.82
N ARG A 198 7.93 4.03 6.49
CA ARG A 198 6.48 4.27 6.34
C ARG A 198 6.11 5.72 6.60
N GLN A 199 6.68 6.33 7.64
CA GLN A 199 6.45 7.74 7.95
C GLN A 199 6.97 8.67 6.85
N SER A 200 8.16 8.45 6.29
CA SER A 200 8.68 9.27 5.18
C SER A 200 7.75 9.23 3.97
N LEU A 201 7.25 8.05 3.59
CA LEU A 201 6.29 7.94 2.48
C LEU A 201 4.96 8.68 2.78
N ARG A 202 4.46 8.55 4.02
CA ARG A 202 3.24 9.25 4.44
C ARG A 202 3.44 10.76 4.44
N LEU A 203 4.60 11.23 4.89
CA LEU A 203 4.97 12.64 4.87
C LEU A 203 5.02 13.18 3.45
N GLU A 204 5.67 12.49 2.51
CA GLU A 204 5.71 12.92 1.10
C GLU A 204 4.30 13.02 0.48
N LEU A 205 3.38 12.13 0.86
CA LEU A 205 1.98 12.21 0.43
C LEU A 205 1.24 13.40 1.08
N LEU A 206 1.48 13.67 2.37
CA LEU A 206 0.87 14.83 3.06
C LEU A 206 1.42 16.16 2.51
N GLU A 207 2.72 16.23 2.19
CA GLU A 207 3.33 17.40 1.56
C GLU A 207 2.64 17.76 0.23
N GLN A 208 2.13 16.78 -0.53
CA GLN A 208 1.34 17.05 -1.75
C GLN A 208 0.00 17.75 -1.46
N LEU A 209 -0.56 17.55 -0.27
CA LEU A 209 -1.82 18.17 0.14
C LEU A 209 -1.62 19.59 0.68
N GLY A 210 -0.41 19.94 1.10
CA GLY A 210 -0.10 21.20 1.77
C GLY A 210 -0.85 21.36 3.10
N GLU A 211 -0.90 22.58 3.62
CA GLU A 211 -1.80 22.94 4.71
C GLU A 211 -3.24 22.96 4.18
N SER A 212 -3.98 21.88 4.43
CA SER A 212 -5.33 21.71 3.89
C SER A 212 -6.36 21.53 5.01
N ASP A 213 -7.37 22.38 5.00
CA ASP A 213 -8.57 22.22 5.84
C ASP A 213 -9.35 20.93 5.54
N ALA A 214 -9.03 20.24 4.44
CA ALA A 214 -9.60 18.94 4.10
C ALA A 214 -9.09 17.81 5.02
N ILE A 215 -8.05 18.02 5.82
CA ILE A 215 -7.56 17.01 6.79
C ILE A 215 -8.11 17.34 8.17
N LYS A 216 -8.86 16.40 8.76
CA LYS A 216 -9.48 16.50 10.08
C LYS A 216 -8.85 15.47 11.03
N TRP A 217 -7.89 15.94 11.84
CA TRP A 217 -7.23 15.15 12.89
C TRP A 217 -8.08 15.06 14.16
N GLY A 218 -7.92 13.97 14.92
CA GLY A 218 -8.72 13.67 16.10
C GLY A 218 -10.16 13.21 15.82
N TYR A 219 -10.50 12.92 14.55
CA TYR A 219 -11.83 12.46 14.15
C TYR A 219 -11.85 10.94 14.05
N GLN A 220 -12.38 10.29 15.10
CA GLN A 220 -12.60 8.86 15.11
C GLN A 220 -14.03 8.53 14.67
N LEU A 221 -14.18 7.82 13.54
CA LEU A 221 -15.51 7.37 13.10
C LEU A 221 -16.11 6.39 14.13
N ILE A 222 -17.36 6.67 14.53
CA ILE A 222 -18.17 5.80 15.39
C ILE A 222 -19.23 5.07 14.57
N ASP A 223 -19.93 5.78 13.69
CA ASP A 223 -21.10 5.28 12.97
C ASP A 223 -21.29 5.99 11.63
N PHE A 224 -22.00 5.36 10.69
CA PHE A 224 -22.50 6.02 9.49
C PHE A 224 -23.89 5.50 9.11
N LYS A 225 -24.71 6.37 8.50
CA LYS A 225 -26.06 6.02 8.05
C LYS A 225 -26.29 6.53 6.64
N GLN A 226 -26.74 5.63 5.76
CA GLN A 226 -27.18 6.01 4.43
C GLN A 226 -28.46 6.85 4.55
N LYS A 227 -28.47 8.03 3.92
CA LYS A 227 -29.60 8.96 3.84
C LYS A 227 -29.76 9.44 2.40
N GLU A 228 -30.77 8.93 1.69
CA GLU A 228 -31.05 9.30 0.29
C GLU A 228 -29.77 9.24 -0.57
N GLU A 229 -29.32 10.38 -1.12
CA GLU A 229 -28.13 10.53 -1.96
C GLU A 229 -26.80 10.63 -1.18
N ASN A 230 -26.84 10.72 0.16
CA ASN A 230 -25.70 10.99 1.02
C ASN A 230 -25.52 9.93 2.12
N VAL A 231 -24.37 10.01 2.78
CA VAL A 231 -24.06 9.25 4.00
C VAL A 231 -23.79 10.26 5.12
N GLU A 232 -24.54 10.14 6.22
CA GLU A 232 -24.26 10.89 7.46
C GLU A 232 -23.23 10.10 8.27
N LEU A 233 -22.12 10.73 8.63
CA LEU A 233 -21.06 10.16 9.46
C LEU A 233 -21.11 10.78 10.85
N SER A 234 -20.89 9.95 11.87
CA SER A 234 -20.76 10.37 13.27
C SER A 234 -19.36 10.06 13.79
N PHE A 235 -18.69 11.07 14.30
CA PHE A 235 -17.32 11.01 14.79
C PHE A 235 -17.25 11.32 16.28
N ASN A 236 -16.40 10.60 17.01
CA ASN A 236 -15.90 11.03 18.31
C ASN A 236 -14.75 12.01 18.07
N VAL A 237 -14.87 13.22 18.62
CA VAL A 237 -13.81 14.23 18.63
C VAL A 237 -13.66 14.72 20.06
N ASN A 238 -12.64 14.24 20.77
CA ASN A 238 -12.37 14.59 22.18
C ASN A 238 -13.57 14.34 23.12
N GLY A 239 -14.33 13.27 22.90
CA GLY A 239 -15.52 12.93 23.68
C GLY A 239 -16.84 13.51 23.15
N GLU A 240 -16.78 14.43 22.19
CA GLU A 240 -17.97 15.03 21.57
C GLU A 240 -18.34 14.35 20.25
N ILE A 241 -19.64 14.19 20.01
CA ILE A 241 -20.14 13.65 18.74
C ILE A 241 -20.22 14.78 17.71
N LYS A 242 -19.41 14.69 16.66
CA LYS A 242 -19.50 15.58 15.49
C LYS A 242 -20.09 14.83 14.30
N LYS A 243 -20.97 15.49 13.56
CA LYS A 243 -21.60 14.94 12.37
C LYS A 243 -21.04 15.57 11.11
N SER A 244 -20.97 14.79 10.04
CA SER A 244 -20.65 15.28 8.69
C SER A 244 -21.43 14.49 7.65
N THR A 245 -21.46 15.00 6.41
CA THR A 245 -22.14 14.36 5.29
C THR A 245 -21.20 14.25 4.10
N ALA A 246 -21.32 13.16 3.36
CA ALA A 246 -20.58 12.93 2.13
C ALA A 246 -21.43 12.13 1.13
N ASN A 247 -21.10 12.20 -0.16
CA ASN A 247 -21.76 11.36 -1.15
C ASN A 247 -21.20 9.93 -1.11
N ILE A 248 -19.89 9.77 -0.85
CA ILE A 248 -19.18 8.49 -0.75
C ILE A 248 -18.42 8.42 0.57
N VAL A 249 -18.41 7.25 1.21
CA VAL A 249 -17.51 6.94 2.33
C VAL A 249 -16.51 5.87 1.90
N VAL A 250 -15.23 6.12 2.15
CA VAL A 250 -14.15 5.16 1.85
C VAL A 250 -13.42 4.80 3.13
N GLY A 251 -13.54 3.54 3.55
CA GLY A 251 -12.77 2.99 4.65
C GLY A 251 -11.32 2.73 4.24
N ALA A 252 -10.39 3.48 4.84
CA ALA A 252 -8.95 3.37 4.70
C ALA A 252 -8.26 3.29 6.09
N ASP A 253 -9.02 2.87 7.10
CA ASP A 253 -8.73 2.91 8.54
C ASP A 253 -8.05 1.64 9.08
N GLY A 254 -7.48 0.86 8.16
CA GLY A 254 -6.56 -0.24 8.47
C GLY A 254 -7.25 -1.57 8.80
N ILE A 255 -6.45 -2.54 9.26
CA ILE A 255 -6.90 -3.92 9.53
C ILE A 255 -8.04 -4.03 10.57
N ARG A 256 -8.13 -3.06 11.49
CA ARG A 256 -9.20 -2.93 12.50
C ARG A 256 -10.24 -1.87 12.10
N SER A 257 -10.55 -1.80 10.81
CA SER A 257 -11.46 -0.80 10.23
C SER A 257 -12.83 -0.76 10.91
N SER A 258 -13.20 0.42 11.42
CA SER A 258 -14.54 0.73 11.90
C SER A 258 -15.53 0.72 10.74
N VAL A 259 -15.15 1.24 9.57
CA VAL A 259 -16.02 1.25 8.37
C VAL A 259 -16.40 -0.17 7.98
N ARG A 260 -15.41 -1.07 7.90
CA ARG A 260 -15.64 -2.48 7.60
C ARG A 260 -16.54 -3.15 8.63
N LYS A 261 -16.31 -2.88 9.92
CA LYS A 261 -17.11 -3.44 11.01
C LYS A 261 -18.58 -3.02 10.90
N LEU A 262 -18.84 -1.74 10.64
CA LEU A 262 -20.21 -1.21 10.48
C LEU A 262 -20.89 -1.73 9.20
N LEU A 263 -20.10 -1.97 8.14
CA LEU A 263 -20.60 -2.42 6.85
C LEU A 263 -20.94 -3.91 6.80
N ILE A 264 -20.08 -4.75 7.40
CA ILE A 264 -20.11 -6.21 7.23
C ILE A 264 -20.40 -6.94 8.56
N GLY A 265 -19.95 -6.38 9.69
CA GLY A 265 -19.91 -7.06 10.98
C GLY A 265 -18.63 -7.89 11.16
N ASP A 266 -18.07 -7.89 12.37
CA ASP A 266 -16.89 -8.72 12.68
C ASP A 266 -17.25 -10.21 12.80
N GLU A 267 -18.47 -10.55 13.22
CA GLU A 267 -18.93 -11.95 13.34
C GLU A 267 -18.95 -12.68 11.98
N VAL A 268 -19.26 -11.95 10.91
CA VAL A 268 -19.37 -12.49 9.54
C VAL A 268 -18.00 -12.74 8.92
N ALA A 269 -17.02 -11.88 9.23
CA ALA A 269 -15.71 -11.95 8.62
C ALA A 269 -14.63 -11.42 9.58
N PRO A 270 -14.28 -12.17 10.62
CA PRO A 270 -13.41 -11.73 11.73
C PRO A 270 -11.94 -11.57 11.30
N LEU A 271 -11.12 -11.08 12.22
CA LEU A 271 -9.66 -11.19 12.07
C LEU A 271 -9.24 -12.65 12.19
N ARG A 272 -8.30 -13.05 11.35
CA ARG A 272 -7.72 -14.38 11.38
C ARG A 272 -6.27 -14.27 11.80
N TYR A 273 -5.93 -14.92 12.91
CA TYR A 273 -4.55 -15.05 13.36
C TYR A 273 -3.78 -15.98 12.42
N LEU A 274 -2.53 -15.64 12.10
CA LEU A 274 -1.68 -16.42 11.19
C LEU A 274 -0.61 -17.23 11.93
N ASP A 275 -0.90 -17.63 13.16
CA ASP A 275 -0.07 -18.54 13.97
C ASP A 275 1.38 -18.08 14.17
N CYS A 276 1.64 -16.78 14.07
CA CYS A 276 2.98 -16.23 14.24
C CYS A 276 3.01 -14.86 14.90
N LEU A 277 4.12 -14.58 15.57
CA LEU A 277 4.49 -13.27 16.09
C LEU A 277 5.51 -12.63 15.15
N VAL A 278 5.44 -11.31 15.01
CA VAL A 278 6.50 -10.51 14.40
C VAL A 278 7.08 -9.54 15.44
N ILE A 279 8.40 -9.45 15.49
CA ILE A 279 9.15 -8.45 16.23
C ILE A 279 10.00 -7.66 15.24
N LEU A 280 9.95 -6.33 15.32
CA LEU A 280 10.72 -5.43 14.48
C LEU A 280 11.64 -4.58 15.33
N GLY A 281 12.77 -4.20 14.75
CA GLY A 281 13.64 -3.18 15.31
C GLY A 281 14.32 -2.35 14.23
N ILE A 282 14.62 -1.09 14.56
CA ILE A 282 15.43 -0.21 13.73
C ILE A 282 16.75 0.06 14.45
N CYS A 283 17.86 -0.32 13.81
CA CYS A 283 19.20 -0.12 14.33
C CYS A 283 19.92 0.97 13.53
N PRO A 284 20.34 2.09 14.15
CA PRO A 284 21.30 3.01 13.56
C PRO A 284 22.61 2.29 13.26
N LEU A 285 23.21 2.56 12.09
CA LEU A 285 24.53 2.03 11.73
C LEU A 285 25.65 2.59 12.61
N SER A 286 25.48 3.80 13.14
CA SER A 286 26.41 4.39 14.13
C SER A 286 26.45 3.61 15.45
N ALA A 287 25.40 2.88 15.81
CA ALA A 287 25.41 2.02 17.00
C ALA A 287 26.20 0.71 16.77
N LEU A 288 26.66 0.46 15.54
CA LEU A 288 27.44 -0.72 15.13
C LEU A 288 28.90 -0.35 14.83
N GLU A 289 29.42 0.71 15.45
CA GLU A 289 30.83 1.09 15.33
C GLU A 289 31.76 -0.10 15.61
N GLY A 290 32.68 -0.37 14.66
CA GLY A 290 33.61 -1.51 14.72
C GLY A 290 33.08 -2.82 14.12
N VAL A 291 31.81 -2.89 13.69
CA VAL A 291 31.26 -4.06 12.99
C VAL A 291 31.42 -3.89 11.48
N GLU A 292 32.46 -4.49 10.91
CA GLU A 292 32.65 -4.53 9.47
C GLU A 292 31.90 -5.72 8.84
N SER A 293 30.90 -5.44 8.00
CA SER A 293 30.16 -6.48 7.30
C SER A 293 29.72 -6.03 5.91
N SER A 294 29.98 -6.88 4.91
CA SER A 294 29.47 -6.67 3.54
C SER A 294 27.94 -6.70 3.42
N LEU A 295 27.24 -7.11 4.49
CA LEU A 295 25.79 -7.12 4.58
C LEU A 295 25.20 -5.75 4.98
N LEU A 296 26.02 -4.81 5.47
CA LEU A 296 25.61 -3.50 6.00
C LEU A 296 26.04 -2.34 5.09
N ASP A 297 25.89 -2.51 3.78
CA ASP A 297 26.32 -1.56 2.75
C ASP A 297 25.20 -0.62 2.26
N SER A 298 24.14 -0.47 3.05
CA SER A 298 22.93 0.32 2.75
C SER A 298 22.21 -0.06 1.44
N ALA A 299 22.47 -1.25 0.88
CA ALA A 299 21.83 -1.70 -0.36
C ALA A 299 21.59 -3.22 -0.43
N THR A 300 22.15 -3.98 0.52
CA THR A 300 21.95 -5.41 0.68
C THR A 300 20.75 -5.68 1.59
N VAL A 301 19.88 -6.56 1.11
CA VAL A 301 18.82 -7.17 1.90
C VAL A 301 19.26 -8.60 2.19
N PHE A 302 19.08 -9.08 3.41
CA PHE A 302 19.37 -10.47 3.71
C PHE A 302 18.35 -11.05 4.67
N GLN A 303 18.24 -12.38 4.65
CA GLN A 303 17.42 -13.11 5.59
C GLN A 303 18.12 -14.38 6.03
N THR A 304 17.83 -14.79 7.25
CA THR A 304 18.35 -16.00 7.88
C THR A 304 17.20 -16.74 8.50
N ALA A 305 17.15 -18.05 8.29
CA ALA A 305 16.08 -18.90 8.81
C ALA A 305 16.64 -20.27 9.20
N ASN A 306 15.91 -20.98 10.06
CA ASN A 306 16.24 -22.34 10.53
C ASN A 306 15.07 -23.32 10.33
N GLY A 307 14.07 -22.96 9.53
CA GLY A 307 12.84 -23.75 9.37
C GLY A 307 11.75 -23.45 10.40
N ASN A 308 11.99 -22.62 11.41
CA ASN A 308 11.00 -22.20 12.41
C ASN A 308 11.01 -20.69 12.64
N GLU A 309 12.16 -20.11 12.98
CA GLU A 309 12.39 -18.67 13.03
C GLU A 309 12.88 -18.16 11.67
N ARG A 310 12.54 -16.90 11.37
CA ARG A 310 13.13 -16.15 10.26
C ARG A 310 13.42 -14.72 10.69
N ILE A 311 14.65 -14.27 10.49
CA ILE A 311 14.99 -12.85 10.54
C ILE A 311 15.19 -12.31 9.13
N TYR A 312 14.63 -11.14 8.85
CA TYR A 312 14.77 -10.42 7.59
C TYR A 312 15.30 -9.01 7.89
N ILE A 313 16.39 -8.63 7.23
CA ILE A 313 17.09 -7.36 7.46
C ILE A 313 17.19 -6.61 6.13
N MET A 314 16.83 -5.33 6.16
CA MET A 314 16.87 -4.46 5.00
C MET A 314 17.32 -3.04 5.38
N PRO A 315 17.84 -2.25 4.43
CA PRO A 315 18.06 -0.82 4.63
C PRO A 315 16.75 -0.13 5.01
N TYR A 316 16.79 0.72 6.05
CA TYR A 316 15.66 1.52 6.49
C TYR A 316 15.80 2.98 6.05
N LYS A 317 16.97 3.56 6.37
CA LYS A 317 17.50 4.83 5.83
C LYS A 317 18.97 4.63 5.47
N SER A 318 19.62 5.66 4.94
CA SER A 318 21.03 5.58 4.52
C SER A 318 21.98 5.21 5.67
N ASP A 319 21.55 5.50 6.90
CA ASP A 319 22.28 5.39 8.15
C ASP A 319 21.68 4.36 9.12
N SER A 320 20.71 3.54 8.70
CA SER A 320 20.03 2.60 9.59
C SER A 320 19.45 1.40 8.85
N VAL A 321 19.38 0.26 9.55
CA VAL A 321 18.76 -0.97 9.07
C VAL A 321 17.52 -1.29 9.88
N MET A 322 16.52 -1.91 9.25
CA MET A 322 15.40 -2.52 9.93
C MET A 322 15.56 -4.04 9.90
N TRP A 323 15.39 -4.68 11.04
CA TRP A 323 15.24 -6.12 11.15
C TRP A 323 13.80 -6.47 11.52
N GLN A 324 13.37 -7.62 11.05
CA GLN A 324 12.07 -8.22 11.35
C GLN A 324 12.28 -9.70 11.63
N LEU A 325 12.12 -10.09 12.88
CA LEU A 325 12.07 -11.47 13.33
C LEU A 325 10.61 -11.95 13.30
N SER A 326 10.37 -13.14 12.76
CA SER A 326 9.09 -13.82 12.81
C SER A 326 9.26 -15.28 13.20
N PHE A 327 8.30 -15.81 13.96
CA PHE A 327 8.29 -17.21 14.39
C PHE A 327 6.87 -17.67 14.78
N PRO A 328 6.59 -18.98 14.69
CA PRO A 328 5.33 -19.56 15.14
C PRO A 328 5.10 -19.37 16.64
N MET A 329 3.88 -19.01 17.02
CA MET A 329 3.49 -18.84 18.42
C MET A 329 1.97 -18.93 18.55
N PRO A 330 1.41 -19.61 19.58
CA PRO A 330 -0.02 -19.57 19.86
C PRO A 330 -0.53 -18.15 20.14
N GLU A 331 -1.77 -17.84 19.75
CA GLU A 331 -2.29 -16.46 19.79
C GLU A 331 -2.30 -15.85 21.20
N ASN A 332 -2.65 -16.63 22.21
CA ASN A 332 -2.67 -16.22 23.61
C ASN A 332 -1.27 -15.86 24.11
N GLU A 333 -0.26 -16.69 23.80
CA GLU A 333 1.14 -16.44 24.14
C GLU A 333 1.69 -15.21 23.40
N ALA A 334 1.36 -15.06 22.12
CA ALA A 334 1.77 -13.92 21.32
C ALA A 334 1.20 -12.60 21.86
N LYS A 335 -0.06 -12.61 22.30
CA LYS A 335 -0.71 -11.48 22.98
C LYS A 335 -0.03 -11.19 24.31
N GLU A 336 0.22 -12.21 25.13
CA GLU A 336 0.88 -12.06 26.44
C GLU A 336 2.28 -11.46 26.28
N LEU A 337 3.09 -11.97 25.37
CA LEU A 337 4.42 -11.45 25.11
C LEU A 337 4.38 -10.01 24.60
N SER A 338 3.44 -9.68 23.71
CA SER A 338 3.26 -8.31 23.22
C SER A 338 2.88 -7.34 24.35
N LEU A 339 2.10 -7.80 25.33
CA LEU A 339 1.69 -7.00 26.50
C LEU A 339 2.82 -6.78 27.52
N LYS A 340 3.84 -7.65 27.55
CA LYS A 340 5.04 -7.48 28.40
C LYS A 340 5.93 -6.31 27.94
N GLY A 341 5.70 -5.77 26.74
CA GLY A 341 6.35 -4.56 26.25
C GLY A 341 7.68 -4.79 25.52
N VAL A 342 8.27 -3.69 25.07
CA VAL A 342 9.40 -3.68 24.12
C VAL A 342 10.67 -4.36 24.65
N LYS A 343 10.91 -4.31 25.96
CA LYS A 343 12.04 -4.99 26.61
C LYS A 343 11.95 -6.51 26.47
N ALA A 344 10.79 -7.09 26.80
CA ALA A 344 10.55 -8.53 26.66
C ALA A 344 10.64 -8.98 25.19
N LEU A 345 10.16 -8.16 24.26
CA LEU A 345 10.30 -8.41 22.82
C LEU A 345 11.77 -8.40 22.38
N LYS A 346 12.58 -7.46 22.89
CA LYS A 346 14.02 -7.40 22.60
C LYS A 346 14.75 -8.63 23.13
N GLU A 347 14.49 -9.00 24.39
CA GLU A 347 15.10 -10.16 25.04
C GLU A 347 14.74 -11.46 24.29
N GLU A 348 13.47 -11.63 23.92
CA GLU A 348 13.02 -12.80 23.17
C GLU A 348 13.65 -12.85 21.77
N ALA A 349 13.75 -11.71 21.08
CA ALA A 349 14.43 -11.65 19.79
C ALA A 349 15.90 -12.04 19.91
N GLY A 350 16.61 -11.48 20.90
CA GLY A 350 18.02 -11.80 21.17
C GLY A 350 18.24 -13.28 21.48
N ARG A 351 17.41 -13.87 22.34
CA ARG A 351 17.49 -15.30 22.71
C ARG A 351 17.36 -16.23 21.50
N ARG A 352 16.48 -15.90 20.55
CA ARG A 352 16.18 -16.74 19.38
C ARG A 352 17.18 -16.67 18.24
N THR A 353 18.00 -15.62 18.19
CA THR A 353 18.77 -15.26 16.99
C THR A 353 20.27 -15.12 17.26
N GLN A 354 20.81 -15.96 18.15
CA GLN A 354 22.25 -16.15 18.34
C GLN A 354 22.85 -16.89 17.11
N TRP A 355 22.79 -16.23 15.95
CA TRP A 355 23.17 -16.73 14.64
C TRP A 355 24.41 -16.00 14.13
N HIS A 356 24.78 -16.22 12.87
CA HIS A 356 25.93 -15.58 12.24
C HIS A 356 25.90 -14.03 12.32
N ASP A 357 27.09 -13.46 12.29
CA ASP A 357 27.28 -12.01 12.26
C ASP A 357 26.69 -11.39 10.99
N PRO A 358 26.13 -10.16 11.04
CA PRO A 358 26.10 -9.25 12.19
C PRO A 358 24.78 -9.30 13.01
N ILE A 359 24.01 -10.41 12.97
CA ILE A 359 22.66 -10.45 13.57
C ILE A 359 22.68 -10.19 15.10
N PRO A 360 23.52 -10.87 15.90
CA PRO A 360 23.58 -10.62 17.34
C PRO A 360 23.97 -9.16 17.67
N GLN A 361 24.88 -8.57 16.91
CA GLN A 361 25.35 -7.19 17.08
C GLN A 361 24.21 -6.20 16.82
N ILE A 362 23.46 -6.37 15.72
CA ILE A 362 22.31 -5.53 15.38
C ILE A 362 21.28 -5.55 16.51
N LEU A 363 20.91 -6.74 17.01
CA LEU A 363 19.87 -6.87 18.03
C LEU A 363 20.31 -6.30 19.38
N LYS A 364 21.57 -6.49 19.75
CA LYS A 364 22.15 -5.89 20.96
C LYS A 364 22.13 -4.36 20.88
N ALA A 365 22.58 -3.80 19.76
CA ALA A 365 22.68 -2.36 19.52
C ALA A 365 21.33 -1.65 19.31
N THR A 366 20.29 -2.38 18.89
CA THR A 366 18.95 -1.80 18.69
C THR A 366 18.36 -1.34 20.02
N GLU A 367 18.10 -0.03 20.17
CA GLU A 367 17.47 0.52 21.38
C GLU A 367 16.02 0.07 21.54
N GLU A 368 15.56 -0.11 22.78
CA GLU A 368 14.21 -0.60 23.09
C GLU A 368 13.11 0.31 22.52
N ILE A 369 13.36 1.63 22.46
CA ILE A 369 12.43 2.62 21.89
C ILE A 369 12.17 2.42 20.39
N HIS A 370 13.05 1.68 19.72
CA HIS A 370 12.95 1.37 18.29
C HIS A 370 12.43 -0.04 18.03
N ILE A 371 12.00 -0.75 19.07
CA ILE A 371 11.46 -2.10 18.98
C ILE A 371 9.93 -2.06 19.05
N SER A 372 9.31 -2.91 18.24
CA SER A 372 7.87 -3.15 18.30
C SER A 372 7.59 -4.62 17.99
N GLY A 373 6.41 -5.09 18.36
CA GLY A 373 6.01 -6.46 18.05
C GLY A 373 4.50 -6.60 18.10
N TYR A 374 3.99 -7.53 17.30
CA TYR A 374 2.56 -7.79 17.24
C TYR A 374 2.28 -9.22 16.74
N PRO A 375 1.19 -9.85 17.21
CA PRO A 375 0.69 -11.06 16.57
C PRO A 375 0.21 -10.72 15.16
N VAL A 376 0.52 -11.58 14.20
CA VAL A 376 0.20 -11.33 12.79
C VAL A 376 -1.23 -11.77 12.50
N TYR A 377 -2.02 -10.85 11.95
CA TYR A 377 -3.39 -11.14 11.51
C TYR A 377 -3.56 -10.81 10.03
N ASP A 378 -4.47 -11.52 9.40
CA ASP A 378 -5.09 -11.12 8.14
C ASP A 378 -6.61 -11.25 8.26
N ARG A 379 -7.30 -11.31 7.11
CA ARG A 379 -8.69 -11.70 7.02
C ARG A 379 -8.87 -12.62 5.82
N GLU A 380 -9.96 -13.39 5.83
CA GLU A 380 -10.41 -14.08 4.64
C GLU A 380 -10.67 -13.11 3.48
N LEU A 381 -10.69 -13.66 2.27
CA LEU A 381 -10.91 -12.87 1.06
C LEU A 381 -12.26 -12.16 1.14
N LEU A 382 -12.22 -10.85 0.90
CA LEU A 382 -13.43 -10.06 0.79
C LEU A 382 -14.17 -10.43 -0.51
N HIS A 383 -15.45 -10.74 -0.40
CA HIS A 383 -16.31 -11.10 -1.52
C HIS A 383 -17.21 -9.94 -1.90
N SER A 384 -17.53 -9.81 -3.19
CA SER A 384 -18.34 -8.71 -3.74
C SER A 384 -19.74 -8.61 -3.10
N GLU A 385 -20.28 -9.74 -2.69
CA GLU A 385 -21.58 -9.91 -2.05
C GLU A 385 -21.65 -9.10 -0.74
N LEU A 386 -20.54 -9.04 0.00
CA LEU A 386 -20.44 -8.32 1.27
C LEU A 386 -20.40 -6.79 1.09
N LEU A 387 -20.06 -6.31 -0.11
CA LEU A 387 -20.05 -4.87 -0.43
C LEU A 387 -21.31 -4.43 -1.19
N LYS A 388 -22.03 -5.37 -1.83
CA LYS A 388 -23.14 -5.09 -2.74
C LYS A 388 -24.24 -4.23 -2.11
N ASN A 389 -24.54 -4.48 -0.83
CA ASN A 389 -25.59 -3.77 -0.08
C ASN A 389 -25.06 -2.56 0.71
N GLY A 390 -23.79 -2.19 0.50
CA GLY A 390 -23.11 -1.13 1.23
C GLY A 390 -23.50 0.30 0.87
N GLY A 391 -24.50 0.50 0.00
CA GLY A 391 -24.85 1.82 -0.50
C GLY A 391 -23.64 2.54 -1.12
N ASN A 392 -23.40 3.78 -0.70
CA ASN A 392 -22.27 4.59 -1.17
C ASN A 392 -21.00 4.42 -0.32
N VAL A 393 -20.82 3.26 0.33
CA VAL A 393 -19.66 2.94 1.15
C VAL A 393 -18.80 1.87 0.47
N THR A 394 -17.48 2.05 0.50
CA THR A 394 -16.51 1.06 0.02
C THR A 394 -15.25 1.05 0.89
N LEU A 395 -14.32 0.14 0.62
CA LEU A 395 -13.11 -0.10 1.40
C LEU A 395 -11.87 -0.12 0.50
N ILE A 396 -10.71 0.32 1.02
CA ILE A 396 -9.40 0.22 0.35
C ILE A 396 -8.30 -0.22 1.31
N GLY A 397 -7.17 -0.69 0.77
CA GLY A 397 -6.01 -1.09 1.58
C GLY A 397 -6.37 -2.16 2.62
N ASP A 398 -5.75 -2.10 3.80
CA ASP A 398 -5.95 -3.09 4.87
C ASP A 398 -7.38 -3.13 5.42
N ALA A 399 -8.22 -2.12 5.17
CA ALA A 399 -9.64 -2.18 5.50
C ALA A 399 -10.39 -3.17 4.58
N ALA A 400 -9.93 -3.35 3.34
CA ALA A 400 -10.52 -4.26 2.36
C ALA A 400 -9.80 -5.62 2.29
N HIS A 401 -8.47 -5.60 2.23
CA HIS A 401 -7.64 -6.79 1.96
C HIS A 401 -6.37 -6.80 2.83
N PRO A 402 -6.51 -6.86 4.16
CA PRO A 402 -5.36 -6.95 5.06
C PRO A 402 -4.56 -8.21 4.76
N MET A 403 -3.24 -8.09 4.81
CA MET A 403 -2.32 -9.19 4.49
C MET A 403 -1.11 -9.16 5.42
N SER A 404 -0.49 -10.32 5.60
CA SER A 404 0.72 -10.46 6.40
C SER A 404 1.88 -9.59 5.84
N PRO A 405 2.87 -9.21 6.68
CA PRO A 405 3.97 -8.35 6.23
C PRO A 405 4.98 -9.06 5.31
N PHE A 406 4.87 -10.38 5.11
CA PHE A 406 5.92 -11.20 4.50
C PHE A 406 6.17 -10.98 3.00
N LYS A 407 5.21 -10.42 2.26
CA LYS A 407 5.35 -10.14 0.82
C LYS A 407 5.53 -8.65 0.48
N GLY A 408 5.43 -7.77 1.48
CA GLY A 408 5.52 -6.31 1.29
C GLY A 408 4.45 -5.72 0.36
N GLN A 409 3.28 -6.35 0.24
CA GLN A 409 2.27 -5.95 -0.77
C GLN A 409 1.20 -5.00 -0.26
N GLY A 410 0.92 -4.92 1.06
CA GLY A 410 -0.21 -4.16 1.61
C GLY A 410 -0.23 -2.70 1.16
N ALA A 411 0.84 -1.95 1.48
CA ALA A 411 0.98 -0.55 1.05
C ALA A 411 0.97 -0.40 -0.48
N ASN A 412 1.57 -1.34 -1.22
CA ASN A 412 1.57 -1.30 -2.68
C ASN A 412 0.14 -1.42 -3.24
N GLN A 413 -0.69 -2.29 -2.67
CA GLN A 413 -2.10 -2.43 -3.10
C GLN A 413 -2.92 -1.22 -2.68
N ALA A 414 -2.75 -0.70 -1.47
CA ALA A 414 -3.44 0.51 -1.00
C ALA A 414 -3.21 1.73 -1.91
N LEU A 415 -1.96 1.92 -2.38
CA LEU A 415 -1.61 2.98 -3.34
C LEU A 415 -2.29 2.78 -4.71
N LEU A 416 -2.40 1.52 -5.17
CA LEU A 416 -3.10 1.18 -6.41
C LEU A 416 -4.61 1.38 -6.27
N ASP A 417 -5.20 1.01 -5.14
CA ASP A 417 -6.62 1.18 -4.86
C ASP A 417 -7.00 2.66 -4.88
N ALA A 418 -6.25 3.48 -4.15
CA ALA A 418 -6.43 4.93 -4.10
C ALA A 418 -6.46 5.56 -5.51
N LEU A 419 -5.45 5.23 -6.32
CA LEU A 419 -5.34 5.75 -7.68
C LEU A 419 -6.42 5.19 -8.62
N SER A 420 -6.78 3.90 -8.46
CA SER A 420 -7.82 3.23 -9.25
C SER A 420 -9.19 3.86 -8.97
N LEU A 421 -9.55 4.04 -7.69
CA LEU A 421 -10.80 4.65 -7.26
C LEU A 421 -10.92 6.10 -7.75
N ALA A 422 -9.91 6.94 -7.51
CA ALA A 422 -9.95 8.34 -7.96
C ALA A 422 -10.05 8.46 -9.49
N ARG A 423 -9.37 7.58 -10.25
CA ARG A 423 -9.53 7.52 -11.72
C ARG A 423 -10.91 7.01 -12.13
N GLY A 424 -11.48 6.07 -11.39
CA GLY A 424 -12.84 5.57 -11.55
C GLY A 424 -13.86 6.69 -11.41
N ILE A 425 -13.76 7.49 -10.34
CA ILE A 425 -14.63 8.65 -10.09
C ILE A 425 -14.47 9.70 -11.18
N ALA A 426 -13.23 10.08 -11.53
CA ALA A 426 -12.99 11.05 -12.62
C ALA A 426 -13.53 10.59 -13.99
N LYS A 427 -13.63 9.26 -14.22
CA LYS A 427 -14.18 8.66 -15.44
C LYS A 427 -15.70 8.56 -15.39
N GLY A 428 -16.25 8.00 -14.31
CA GLY A 428 -17.65 7.64 -14.17
C GLY A 428 -18.54 8.83 -13.82
N CYS A 429 -18.00 9.84 -13.13
CA CYS A 429 -18.74 11.00 -12.65
C CYS A 429 -18.46 12.27 -13.47
N LYS A 430 -18.24 12.14 -14.78
CA LYS A 430 -17.95 13.30 -15.66
C LYS A 430 -19.11 14.30 -15.81
N SER A 431 -20.32 13.88 -15.51
CA SER A 431 -21.53 14.70 -15.60
C SER A 431 -22.41 14.39 -14.40
N LEU A 432 -22.79 15.42 -13.64
CA LEU A 432 -23.62 15.31 -12.44
C LEU A 432 -24.93 14.57 -12.70
N SER A 433 -25.60 14.92 -13.80
CA SER A 433 -26.89 14.33 -14.16
C SER A 433 -26.80 12.83 -14.45
N HIS A 434 -25.67 12.36 -15.00
CA HIS A 434 -25.49 10.95 -15.33
C HIS A 434 -25.28 10.09 -14.08
N TRP A 435 -24.34 10.46 -13.21
CA TRP A 435 -24.01 9.62 -12.05
C TRP A 435 -25.04 9.74 -10.93
N LYS A 436 -25.75 10.87 -10.80
CA LYS A 436 -26.90 10.95 -9.88
C LYS A 436 -28.05 10.04 -10.32
N LYS A 437 -28.30 9.93 -11.63
CA LYS A 437 -29.35 9.04 -12.17
C LYS A 437 -28.99 7.56 -12.06
N ALA A 438 -27.77 7.18 -12.42
CA ALA A 438 -27.32 5.78 -12.36
C ALA A 438 -26.93 5.34 -10.94
N GLY A 439 -26.58 6.29 -10.07
CA GLY A 439 -26.01 6.01 -8.76
C GLY A 439 -24.50 5.71 -8.82
N LEU A 440 -23.85 5.89 -7.67
CA LEU A 440 -22.40 5.77 -7.53
C LEU A 440 -21.90 4.33 -7.62
N ARG A 441 -22.71 3.36 -7.21
CA ARG A 441 -22.37 1.94 -7.33
C ARG A 441 -22.23 1.50 -8.78
N GLU A 442 -23.23 1.81 -9.61
CA GLU A 442 -23.22 1.48 -11.03
C GLU A 442 -22.13 2.28 -11.77
N SER A 443 -21.99 3.57 -11.45
CA SER A 443 -21.06 4.46 -12.15
C SER A 443 -19.59 4.18 -11.82
N VAL A 444 -19.28 3.69 -10.61
CA VAL A 444 -17.90 3.60 -10.10
C VAL A 444 -17.66 2.35 -9.24
N LEU A 445 -18.38 2.18 -8.13
CA LEU A 445 -17.94 1.28 -7.05
C LEU A 445 -17.92 -0.18 -7.49
N ASN A 446 -18.90 -0.65 -8.26
CA ASN A 446 -18.94 -2.05 -8.70
C ASN A 446 -17.76 -2.41 -9.62
N GLU A 447 -17.38 -1.54 -10.56
CA GLU A 447 -16.20 -1.77 -11.43
C GLU A 447 -14.91 -1.74 -10.60
N PHE A 448 -14.79 -0.77 -9.69
CA PHE A 448 -13.64 -0.61 -8.80
C PHE A 448 -13.46 -1.82 -7.86
N GLU A 449 -14.50 -2.20 -7.14
CA GLU A 449 -14.48 -3.30 -6.18
C GLU A 449 -14.13 -4.62 -6.88
N ALA A 450 -14.74 -4.92 -8.03
CA ALA A 450 -14.43 -6.12 -8.78
C ALA A 450 -12.96 -6.17 -9.24
N GLU A 451 -12.39 -5.04 -9.68
CA GLU A 451 -10.95 -4.95 -10.02
C GLU A 451 -10.07 -5.15 -8.79
N MET A 452 -10.35 -4.40 -7.73
CA MET A 452 -9.59 -4.42 -6.48
C MET A 452 -9.56 -5.82 -5.89
N LEU A 453 -10.72 -6.45 -5.70
CA LEU A 453 -10.85 -7.80 -5.12
C LEU A 453 -10.11 -8.83 -5.96
N LYS A 454 -10.26 -8.78 -7.29
CA LYS A 454 -9.55 -9.70 -8.19
C LYS A 454 -8.03 -9.55 -8.11
N ARG A 455 -7.54 -8.30 -8.08
CA ARG A 455 -6.11 -8.00 -8.02
C ARG A 455 -5.50 -8.38 -6.67
N SER A 456 -6.18 -8.05 -5.57
CA SER A 456 -5.67 -8.24 -4.21
C SER A 456 -5.80 -9.68 -3.71
N ALA A 457 -6.79 -10.46 -4.18
CA ALA A 457 -7.04 -11.82 -3.71
C ALA A 457 -5.80 -12.74 -3.78
N VAL A 458 -5.09 -12.71 -4.91
CA VAL A 458 -3.84 -13.49 -5.08
C VAL A 458 -2.79 -13.04 -4.06
N LYS A 459 -2.72 -11.74 -3.76
CA LYS A 459 -1.74 -11.19 -2.82
C LYS A 459 -2.03 -11.56 -1.38
N VAL A 460 -3.30 -11.50 -0.96
CA VAL A 460 -3.72 -11.93 0.38
C VAL A 460 -3.39 -13.41 0.56
N LYS A 461 -3.81 -14.27 -0.39
CA LYS A 461 -3.55 -15.72 -0.33
C LYS A 461 -2.05 -16.03 -0.31
N ASP A 462 -1.27 -15.46 -1.24
CA ASP A 462 0.17 -15.66 -1.29
C ASP A 462 0.89 -15.19 -0.01
N SER A 463 0.35 -14.18 0.68
CA SER A 463 0.92 -13.65 1.91
C SER A 463 0.58 -14.53 3.12
N ALA A 464 -0.63 -15.08 3.18
CA ALA A 464 -1.00 -16.08 4.17
C ALA A 464 -0.16 -17.35 4.02
N ASP A 465 -0.05 -17.88 2.79
CA ASP A 465 0.79 -19.05 2.47
C ASP A 465 2.27 -18.80 2.84
N ALA A 466 2.74 -17.55 2.70
CA ALA A 466 4.10 -17.18 3.09
C ALA A 466 4.34 -17.26 4.61
N ALA A 467 3.32 -17.00 5.43
CA ALA A 467 3.44 -17.11 6.88
C ALA A 467 3.78 -18.54 7.30
N GLN A 468 3.16 -19.54 6.67
CA GLN A 468 3.45 -20.95 6.94
C GLN A 468 4.78 -21.36 6.31
N PHE A 469 4.99 -21.02 5.03
CA PHE A 469 6.16 -21.42 4.28
C PHE A 469 7.49 -20.93 4.87
N LEU A 470 7.54 -19.66 5.32
CA LEU A 470 8.76 -19.04 5.84
C LEU A 470 9.20 -19.62 7.19
N HIS A 471 8.31 -20.34 7.88
CA HIS A 471 8.54 -21.03 9.14
C HIS A 471 8.40 -22.55 8.93
N SER A 472 9.01 -23.06 7.85
CA SER A 472 9.11 -24.49 7.56
C SER A 472 10.47 -24.82 6.93
N GLU A 473 10.90 -26.08 6.98
CA GLU A 473 12.12 -26.58 6.32
C GLU A 473 12.25 -26.19 4.84
N ILE A 474 11.13 -25.93 4.17
CA ILE A 474 11.12 -25.54 2.75
C ILE A 474 11.86 -24.21 2.53
N VAL A 475 11.93 -23.32 3.52
CA VAL A 475 12.64 -22.03 3.42
C VAL A 475 14.16 -22.21 3.22
N LEU A 476 14.70 -23.35 3.65
CA LEU A 476 16.12 -23.70 3.58
C LEU A 476 16.53 -24.27 2.21
N HIS A 477 15.58 -24.49 1.29
CA HIS A 477 15.89 -24.98 -0.05
C HIS A 477 16.87 -24.06 -0.78
N GLU A 478 17.98 -24.62 -1.26
CA GLU A 478 19.00 -23.87 -1.99
C GLU A 478 18.48 -23.39 -3.36
N GLY A 479 18.72 -22.12 -3.68
CA GLY A 479 18.31 -21.56 -4.97
C GLY A 479 18.39 -20.04 -5.05
N ASP A 480 18.81 -19.55 -6.22
CA ASP A 480 19.03 -18.14 -6.54
C ASP A 480 17.76 -17.42 -7.00
N GLU A 481 16.71 -17.54 -6.20
CA GLU A 481 15.43 -16.91 -6.50
C GLU A 481 14.70 -16.46 -5.23
N PRO A 482 13.74 -15.52 -5.35
CA PRO A 482 12.89 -15.17 -4.22
C PRO A 482 12.16 -16.41 -3.72
N ARG A 483 12.28 -16.72 -2.42
CA ARG A 483 11.76 -17.96 -1.79
C ARG A 483 10.27 -18.23 -2.07
N GLY A 484 9.47 -17.19 -2.29
CA GLY A 484 8.07 -17.34 -2.69
C GLY A 484 7.83 -18.01 -4.05
N ARG A 485 8.84 -18.17 -4.92
CA ARG A 485 8.71 -18.90 -6.20
C ARG A 485 8.83 -20.41 -6.04
N CYS A 486 9.57 -20.89 -5.04
CA CYS A 486 9.71 -22.32 -4.75
C CYS A 486 8.35 -22.97 -4.44
N LEU A 487 7.44 -22.24 -3.80
CA LEU A 487 6.06 -22.66 -3.52
C LEU A 487 5.28 -23.03 -4.79
N ASN A 488 5.48 -22.31 -5.89
CA ASN A 488 4.74 -22.55 -7.13
C ASN A 488 5.25 -23.79 -7.87
N LYS A 489 6.53 -24.13 -7.73
CA LYS A 489 7.15 -25.31 -8.37
C LYS A 489 6.77 -26.64 -7.71
N LYS A 490 6.37 -26.63 -6.44
CA LYS A 490 5.90 -27.84 -5.73
C LYS A 490 4.40 -28.10 -5.89
N ARG A 491 3.63 -27.10 -6.33
CA ARG A 491 2.18 -27.20 -6.60
C ARG A 491 1.86 -27.54 -8.07
N SER A 492 2.85 -27.43 -8.95
CA SER A 492 2.85 -27.90 -10.34
C SER A 492 3.49 -29.27 -10.43
#